data_AF-A0A9E0ANI3-F1
#
_entry.id   AF-A0A9E0ANI3-F1
#
_cell.length_a   1.000
_cell.length_b   1.000
_cell.length_c   1.000
_cell.angle_alpha   90.00
_cell.angle_beta   90.00
_cell.angle_gamma   90.00
#
_symmetry.space_group_name_H-M   'P 1'
#
loop_
_entity.id
_entity.type
_entity.pdbx_description
1 polymer ?
#
loop_
_entity_poly.entity_id
_entity_poly.type
_entity_poly.pdbx_seq_one_letter_code
_entity_poly.pdbx_strand_id
1 'polypeptide(L)'
;MKRFVLVLIACFLWAQELDAWGFWAHRRINEMACYLLPEAMFGFYKANIGYITEHATDPDLRRYRDPAEAPRHFIDLDRYGEHPIDSLPHRRKDAAARYSEDTLMAHGTVPYTIAEFYHKLIYAFRDRDRGRILHYS
;
A
#
# COMPACT_ATOMS: atom_id res chain seq x y z
N MET A 1 42.15 -10.86 -14.29
CA MET A 1 41.42 -11.47 -13.15
C MET A 1 41.41 -10.59 -11.90
N LYS A 2 42.55 -10.25 -11.27
CA LYS A 2 42.58 -9.45 -10.02
C LYS A 2 41.89 -8.08 -10.12
N ARG A 3 42.06 -7.36 -11.23
CA ARG A 3 41.38 -6.06 -11.47
C ARG A 3 39.86 -6.19 -11.59
N PHE A 4 39.37 -7.28 -12.19
CA PHE A 4 37.93 -7.55 -12.31
C PHE A 4 37.29 -7.84 -10.95
N VAL A 5 37.99 -8.58 -10.08
CA VAL A 5 37.54 -8.84 -8.71
C VAL A 5 37.48 -7.55 -7.88
N LEU A 6 38.47 -6.67 -8.02
CA LEU A 6 38.47 -5.38 -7.33
C LEU A 6 37.33 -4.46 -7.78
N VAL A 7 36.97 -4.48 -9.07
CA VAL A 7 35.81 -3.74 -9.59
C VAL A 7 34.50 -4.30 -9.03
N LEU A 8 34.32 -5.62 -9.00
CA LEU A 8 33.12 -6.24 -8.43
C LEU A 8 32.97 -5.94 -6.92
N ILE A 9 34.07 -5.98 -6.17
CA ILE A 9 34.08 -5.60 -4.74
C ILE A 9 33.72 -4.12 -4.59
N ALA A 10 34.29 -3.22 -5.42
CA ALA A 10 33.96 -1.81 -5.39
C ALA A 10 32.47 -1.55 -5.72
N CYS A 11 31.92 -2.24 -6.72
CA CYS A 11 30.50 -2.14 -7.07
C CYS A 11 29.58 -2.64 -5.94
N PHE A 12 29.95 -3.74 -5.27
CA PHE A 12 29.18 -4.27 -4.13
C PHE A 12 29.23 -3.33 -2.92
N LEU A 13 30.39 -2.71 -2.65
CA LEU A 13 30.54 -1.73 -1.57
C LEU A 13 29.84 -0.39 -1.89
N TRP A 14 29.62 -0.08 -3.16
CA TRP A 14 28.87 1.10 -3.60
C TRP A 14 27.37 0.81 -3.81
N ALA A 15 26.94 -0.44 -3.66
CA ALA A 15 25.52 -0.76 -3.63
C ALA A 15 24.93 -0.19 -2.34
N GLN A 16 24.27 0.96 -2.45
CA GLN A 16 23.43 1.49 -1.38
C GLN A 16 22.03 0.90 -1.58
N GLU A 17 21.42 0.39 -0.50
CA GLU A 17 20.00 0.09 -0.51
C GLU A 17 19.24 1.42 -0.66
N LEU A 18 18.49 1.56 -1.75
CA LEU A 18 17.60 2.69 -1.93
C LEU A 18 16.31 2.37 -1.18
N ASP A 19 16.21 2.86 0.06
CA ASP A 19 14.99 2.75 0.88
C ASP A 19 13.89 3.68 0.35
N ALA A 20 13.32 3.32 -0.80
CA ALA A 20 12.23 4.06 -1.44
C ALA A 20 10.92 3.99 -0.62
N TRP A 21 10.81 3.02 0.29
CA TRP A 21 9.64 2.74 1.10
C TRP A 21 10.02 2.57 2.57
N GLY A 22 9.03 2.63 3.46
CA GLY A 22 9.22 2.59 4.91
C GLY A 22 8.51 3.74 5.61
N PHE A 23 8.62 3.82 6.93
CA PHE A 23 7.77 4.71 7.73
C PHE A 23 7.90 6.18 7.33
N TRP A 24 9.11 6.62 7.02
CA TRP A 24 9.34 7.99 6.55
C TRP A 24 8.65 8.25 5.20
N ALA A 25 8.79 7.33 4.23
CA ALA A 25 8.19 7.47 2.92
C ALA A 25 6.66 7.46 2.98
N HIS A 26 6.06 6.54 3.75
CA HIS A 26 4.60 6.50 3.94
C HIS A 26 4.06 7.80 4.54
N ARG A 27 4.72 8.33 5.58
CA ARG A 27 4.39 9.62 6.18
C ARG A 27 4.50 10.74 5.15
N ARG A 28 5.62 10.81 4.43
CA ARG A 28 5.90 11.89 3.48
C ARG A 28 4.93 11.89 2.30
N ILE A 29 4.60 10.72 1.75
CA ILE A 29 3.64 10.58 0.65
C ILE A 29 2.26 11.08 1.09
N ASN A 30 1.79 10.66 2.26
CA ASN A 30 0.46 11.04 2.77
C ASN A 30 0.38 12.53 3.16
N GLU A 31 1.45 13.07 3.73
CA GLU A 31 1.59 14.51 3.95
C GLU A 31 1.48 15.28 2.63
N MET A 32 2.22 14.86 1.59
CA MET A 32 2.20 15.51 0.27
C MET A 32 0.87 15.36 -0.44
N ALA A 33 0.21 14.21 -0.32
CA ALA A 33 -1.12 13.98 -0.89
C ALA A 33 -2.13 15.01 -0.38
N CYS A 34 -2.08 15.39 0.90
CA CYS A 34 -2.97 16.40 1.47
C CYS A 34 -2.85 17.77 0.77
N TYR A 35 -1.65 18.14 0.29
CA TYR A 35 -1.44 19.41 -0.44
C TYR A 35 -1.88 19.36 -1.90
N LEU A 36 -2.08 18.18 -2.46
CA LEU A 36 -2.48 17.97 -3.86
C LEU A 36 -3.99 17.75 -4.01
N LEU A 37 -4.74 17.77 -2.91
CA LEU A 37 -6.19 17.60 -2.93
C LEU A 37 -6.91 18.80 -3.55
N PRO A 38 -8.07 18.56 -4.20
CA PRO A 38 -8.89 19.63 -4.75
C PRO A 38 -9.43 20.55 -3.64
N GLU A 39 -9.77 21.79 -4.00
CA GLU A 39 -10.20 22.84 -3.07
C GLU A 39 -11.33 22.39 -2.12
N ALA A 40 -12.30 21.65 -2.64
CA ALA A 40 -13.44 21.12 -1.88
C ALA A 40 -13.05 20.18 -0.72
N MET A 41 -11.87 19.56 -0.78
CA MET A 41 -11.36 18.62 0.24
C MET A 41 -10.19 19.21 1.03
N PHE A 42 -9.42 20.10 0.42
CA PHE A 42 -8.16 20.63 0.95
C PHE A 42 -8.29 21.19 2.37
N GLY A 43 -9.34 21.98 2.65
CA GLY A 43 -9.54 22.58 3.97
C GLY A 43 -9.64 21.55 5.11
N PHE A 44 -10.37 20.46 4.88
CA PHE A 44 -10.52 19.39 5.87
C PHE A 44 -9.21 18.63 6.10
N TYR A 45 -8.53 18.22 5.03
CA TYR A 45 -7.30 17.43 5.15
C TYR A 45 -6.12 18.24 5.67
N LYS A 46 -5.98 19.50 5.25
CA LYS A 46 -4.95 20.40 5.80
C LYS A 46 -5.10 20.57 7.31
N ALA A 47 -6.34 20.71 7.80
CA ALA A 47 -6.61 20.83 9.24
C ALA A 47 -6.28 19.55 10.04
N ASN A 48 -6.15 18.39 9.38
CA ASN A 48 -5.86 17.10 10.00
C ASN A 48 -4.56 16.46 9.49
N ILE A 49 -3.69 17.23 8.83
CA ILE A 49 -2.50 16.68 8.14
C ILE A 49 -1.55 15.94 9.09
N GLY A 50 -1.43 16.39 10.34
CA GLY A 50 -0.64 15.70 11.36
C GLY A 50 -1.16 14.29 11.64
N TYR A 51 -2.48 14.14 11.77
CA TYR A 51 -3.12 12.83 11.99
C TYR A 51 -2.88 11.90 10.79
N ILE A 52 -3.17 12.38 9.57
CA ILE A 52 -3.00 11.60 8.34
C ILE A 52 -1.53 11.17 8.17
N THR A 53 -0.59 12.07 8.47
CA THR A 53 0.84 11.78 8.40
C THR A 53 1.22 10.71 9.43
N GLU A 54 0.89 10.90 10.71
CA GLU A 54 1.26 9.99 11.79
C GLU A 54 0.70 8.58 11.60
N HIS A 55 -0.57 8.48 11.19
CA HIS A 55 -1.30 7.22 11.04
C HIS A 55 -1.05 6.52 9.69
N ALA A 56 -0.30 7.12 8.76
CA ALA A 56 0.07 6.50 7.48
C ALA A 56 0.85 5.17 7.62
N THR A 57 1.44 4.94 8.80
CA THR A 57 2.25 3.74 9.10
C THR A 57 1.52 2.69 9.93
N ASP A 58 0.28 2.95 10.33
CA ASP A 58 -0.50 2.05 11.17
C ASP A 58 -0.71 0.66 10.54
N PRO A 59 -0.96 0.52 9.22
CA PRO A 59 -1.04 -0.80 8.58
C PRO A 59 0.25 -1.63 8.75
N ASP A 60 1.42 -1.01 8.56
CA ASP A 60 2.72 -1.68 8.75
C ASP A 60 2.94 -2.08 10.21
N LEU A 61 2.58 -1.21 11.15
CA LEU A 61 2.66 -1.49 12.59
C LEU A 61 1.72 -2.63 12.98
N ARG A 62 0.55 -2.74 12.34
CA ARG A 62 -0.44 -3.80 12.57
C ARG A 62 0.07 -5.16 12.09
N ARG A 63 0.87 -5.21 11.02
CA ARG A 63 1.49 -6.44 10.51
C ARG A 63 2.26 -7.24 11.57
N TYR A 64 2.84 -6.57 12.56
CA TYR A 64 3.56 -7.24 13.66
C TYR A 64 2.65 -7.95 14.67
N ARG A 65 1.34 -7.68 14.65
CA ARG A 65 0.35 -8.22 15.59
C ARG A 65 -0.75 -9.04 14.93
N ASP A 66 -1.06 -8.72 13.67
CA ASP A 66 -2.07 -9.42 12.88
C ASP A 66 -1.43 -10.00 11.61
N PRO A 67 -1.22 -11.33 11.55
CA PRO A 67 -0.70 -11.99 10.36
C PRO A 67 -1.57 -11.79 9.12
N ALA A 68 -2.89 -11.58 9.28
CA ALA A 68 -3.80 -11.34 8.17
C ALA A 68 -3.62 -9.95 7.53
N GLU A 69 -2.87 -9.04 8.18
CA GLU A 69 -2.54 -7.75 7.60
C GLU A 69 -1.44 -7.88 6.55
N ALA A 70 -0.45 -8.77 6.71
CA ALA A 70 0.71 -8.84 5.81
C ALA A 70 0.34 -8.97 4.32
N PRO A 71 -0.63 -9.82 3.91
CA PRO A 71 -1.05 -9.94 2.52
C PRO A 71 -1.68 -8.69 1.92
N ARG A 72 -2.06 -7.70 2.73
CA ARG A 72 -2.67 -6.46 2.24
C ARG A 72 -1.67 -5.47 1.63
N HIS A 73 -0.37 -5.76 1.75
CA HIS A 73 0.71 -4.84 1.40
C HIS A 73 1.43 -5.18 0.09
N PHE A 74 1.08 -6.29 -0.55
CA PHE A 74 1.71 -6.72 -1.79
C PHE A 74 0.74 -7.47 -2.69
N ILE A 75 1.20 -7.78 -3.91
CA ILE A 75 0.59 -8.75 -4.81
C ILE A 75 1.67 -9.40 -5.65
N ASP A 76 1.72 -10.73 -5.63
CA ASP A 76 2.66 -11.54 -6.42
C ASP A 76 2.00 -11.91 -7.75
N LEU A 77 1.98 -10.96 -8.70
CA LEU A 77 1.27 -11.14 -9.97
C LEU A 77 1.72 -12.40 -10.74
N ASP A 78 3.01 -12.73 -10.68
CA ASP A 78 3.60 -13.89 -11.38
C ASP A 78 3.00 -15.24 -10.95
N ARG A 79 2.24 -15.28 -9.86
CA ARG A 79 1.54 -16.48 -9.37
C ARG A 79 0.24 -16.76 -10.10
N TYR A 80 -0.28 -15.82 -10.89
CA TYR A 80 -1.61 -15.90 -11.51
C TYR A 80 -1.60 -16.27 -13.02
N GLY A 81 -0.49 -16.83 -13.52
CA GLY A 81 -0.33 -17.31 -14.90
C GLY A 81 0.54 -16.40 -15.75
N GLU A 82 0.58 -16.65 -17.06
CA GLU A 82 1.48 -15.93 -18.00
C GLU A 82 1.07 -14.46 -18.23
N HIS A 83 -0.24 -14.16 -18.19
CA HIS A 83 -0.79 -12.82 -18.36
C HIS A 83 -1.65 -12.43 -17.16
N PRO A 84 -1.05 -12.21 -15.97
CA PRO A 84 -1.80 -12.08 -14.72
C PRO A 84 -2.57 -10.76 -14.63
N ILE A 85 -2.07 -9.69 -15.24
CA ILE A 85 -2.75 -8.38 -15.26
C ILE A 85 -4.11 -8.48 -15.98
N ASP A 86 -4.15 -9.18 -17.11
CA ASP A 86 -5.38 -9.31 -17.91
C ASP A 86 -6.34 -10.36 -17.36
N SER A 87 -5.81 -11.37 -16.67
CA SER A 87 -6.56 -12.55 -16.28
C SER A 87 -7.02 -12.55 -14.82
N LEU A 88 -6.39 -11.77 -13.93
CA LEU A 88 -6.77 -11.68 -12.52
C LEU A 88 -8.08 -10.88 -12.38
N PRO A 89 -9.16 -11.45 -11.81
CA PRO A 89 -10.42 -10.71 -11.68
C PRO A 89 -10.28 -9.49 -10.76
N HIS A 90 -10.82 -8.34 -11.19
CA HIS A 90 -10.75 -7.11 -10.39
C HIS A 90 -11.56 -7.17 -9.08
N ARG A 91 -12.59 -8.03 -9.02
CA ARG A 91 -13.39 -8.24 -7.80
C ARG A 91 -12.79 -9.40 -7.02
N ARG A 92 -12.47 -9.14 -5.74
CA ARG A 92 -11.92 -10.15 -4.84
C ARG A 92 -12.76 -11.43 -4.77
N LYS A 93 -14.10 -11.31 -4.76
CA LYS A 93 -15.01 -12.45 -4.75
C LYS A 93 -14.79 -13.38 -5.96
N ASP A 94 -14.63 -12.79 -7.14
CA ASP A 94 -14.45 -13.54 -8.38
C ASP A 94 -13.04 -14.14 -8.44
N ALA A 95 -12.03 -13.40 -7.95
CA ALA A 95 -10.67 -13.91 -7.78
C ALA A 95 -10.61 -15.08 -6.78
N ALA A 96 -11.32 -14.98 -5.65
CA ALA A 96 -11.38 -16.03 -4.64
C ALA A 96 -12.16 -17.26 -5.15
N ALA A 97 -13.20 -17.06 -5.96
CA ALA A 97 -13.91 -18.16 -6.61
C ALA A 97 -13.01 -18.92 -7.61
N ARG A 98 -12.07 -18.22 -8.26
CA ARG A 98 -11.15 -18.81 -9.24
C ARG A 98 -9.91 -19.43 -8.61
N TYR A 99 -9.33 -18.79 -7.60
CA TYR A 99 -8.02 -19.15 -7.04
C TYR A 99 -8.08 -19.62 -5.59
N SER A 100 -9.22 -19.56 -4.91
CA SER A 100 -9.40 -19.71 -3.45
C SER A 100 -8.91 -18.51 -2.62
N GLU A 101 -9.55 -18.30 -1.48
CA GLU A 101 -9.16 -17.24 -0.54
C GLU A 101 -7.75 -17.45 0.02
N ASP A 102 -7.39 -18.69 0.33
CA ASP A 102 -6.07 -19.04 0.88
C ASP A 102 -4.94 -18.69 -0.09
N THR A 103 -5.14 -18.94 -1.39
CA THR A 103 -4.16 -18.55 -2.42
C THR A 103 -4.03 -17.04 -2.54
N LEU A 104 -5.14 -16.29 -2.49
CA LEU A 104 -5.07 -14.83 -2.50
C LEU A 104 -4.32 -14.30 -1.27
N MET A 105 -4.57 -14.88 -0.09
CA MET A 105 -3.87 -14.50 1.13
C MET A 105 -2.38 -14.87 1.09
N ALA A 106 -2.02 -15.98 0.44
CA ALA A 106 -0.62 -16.38 0.27
C ALA A 106 0.15 -15.49 -0.73
N HIS A 107 -0.53 -14.92 -1.72
CA HIS A 107 0.09 -14.20 -2.85
C HIS A 107 -0.30 -12.72 -2.91
N GLY A 108 -0.82 -12.17 -1.82
CA GLY A 108 -1.07 -10.75 -1.67
C GLY A 108 -2.38 -10.27 -2.31
N THR A 109 -2.92 -9.21 -1.71
CA THR A 109 -4.27 -8.68 -1.91
C THR A 109 -4.31 -7.16 -1.98
N VAL A 110 -3.16 -6.48 -2.15
CA VAL A 110 -3.09 -5.02 -2.11
C VAL A 110 -4.08 -4.30 -3.03
N PRO A 111 -4.36 -4.73 -4.28
CA PRO A 111 -5.32 -4.02 -5.14
C PRO A 111 -6.75 -4.11 -4.59
N TYR A 112 -7.11 -5.24 -4.00
CA TYR A 112 -8.42 -5.43 -3.38
C TYR A 112 -8.56 -4.62 -2.08
N THR A 113 -7.49 -4.54 -1.29
CA THR A 113 -7.46 -3.72 -0.07
C THR A 113 -7.63 -2.23 -0.41
N ILE A 114 -6.93 -1.74 -1.43
CA ILE A 114 -7.08 -0.36 -1.92
C ILE A 114 -8.54 -0.10 -2.31
N ALA A 115 -9.14 -0.99 -3.11
CA ALA A 115 -10.53 -0.85 -3.53
C ALA A 115 -11.49 -0.87 -2.32
N GLU A 116 -11.27 -1.74 -1.34
CA GLU A 116 -12.09 -1.80 -0.12
C GLU A 116 -12.05 -0.49 0.66
N PHE A 117 -10.85 0.04 0.94
CA PHE A 117 -10.68 1.28 1.70
C PHE A 117 -11.21 2.49 0.93
N TYR A 118 -11.04 2.53 -0.39
CA TYR A 118 -11.65 3.56 -1.24
C TYR A 118 -13.18 3.61 -1.08
N HIS A 119 -13.87 2.47 -1.13
CA HIS A 119 -15.32 2.44 -0.94
C HIS A 119 -15.71 2.80 0.50
N LYS A 120 -14.96 2.34 1.52
CA LYS A 120 -15.20 2.73 2.92
C LYS A 120 -15.08 4.25 3.10
N LEU A 121 -14.10 4.87 2.47
CA LEU A 121 -13.89 6.32 2.49
C LEU A 121 -15.04 7.06 1.81
N ILE A 122 -15.52 6.60 0.65
CA ILE A 122 -16.72 7.15 -0.01
C ILE A 122 -17.92 7.14 0.95
N TYR A 123 -18.19 6.02 1.61
CA TYR A 123 -19.32 5.93 2.54
C TYR A 123 -19.13 6.82 3.76
N ALA A 124 -17.91 6.95 4.29
CA ALA A 124 -17.62 7.86 5.38
C ALA A 124 -17.89 9.33 4.99
N PHE A 125 -17.53 9.74 3.78
CA PHE A 125 -17.88 11.07 3.24
C PHE A 125 -19.38 11.26 3.07
N ARG A 126 -20.07 10.27 2.49
CA ARG A 126 -21.52 10.32 2.30
C ARG A 126 -22.26 10.48 3.62
N ASP A 127 -21.82 9.76 4.63
CA ASP A 127 -22.41 9.77 5.97
C ASP A 127 -21.94 10.98 6.81
N ARG A 128 -21.01 11.80 6.29
CA ARG A 128 -20.37 12.94 6.97
C ARG A 128 -19.70 12.57 8.29
N ASP A 129 -19.19 11.34 8.37
CA ASP A 129 -18.53 10.83 9.56
C ASP A 129 -17.04 11.18 9.54
N ARG A 130 -16.70 12.28 10.23
CA ARG A 130 -15.32 12.76 10.33
C ARG A 130 -14.34 11.70 10.86
N GLY A 131 -14.75 10.90 11.84
CA GLY A 131 -13.88 9.88 12.44
C GLY A 131 -13.53 8.78 11.43
N ARG A 132 -14.54 8.29 10.71
CA ARG A 132 -14.33 7.28 9.65
C ARG A 132 -13.60 7.84 8.44
N ILE A 133 -13.80 9.12 8.08
CA ILE A 133 -13.02 9.76 7.02
C ILE A 133 -11.53 9.71 7.36
N LEU A 134 -11.16 10.15 8.57
CA LEU A 134 -9.76 10.14 8.99
C LEU A 134 -9.19 8.73 9.12
N HIS A 135 -9.98 7.77 9.61
CA HIS A 135 -9.53 6.40 9.79
C HIS A 135 -9.28 5.63 8.48
N TYR A 136 -10.03 5.94 7.41
CA TYR A 136 -9.89 5.29 6.11
C TYR A 136 -9.09 6.09 5.08
N SER A 137 -8.65 7.30 5.43
CA SER A 137 -7.72 8.10 4.61
C SER A 137 -6.29 7.69 4.90
#